data_AF-C4Y708-F1
#
_entry.id   AF-C4Y708-F1
#
_cell.length_a   1.000
_cell.length_b   1.000
_cell.length_c   1.000
_cell.angle_alpha   90.00
_cell.angle_beta   90.00
_cell.angle_gamma   90.00
#
_symmetry.space_group_name_H-M   'P 1'
#
loop_
_entity.id
_entity.type
_entity.pdbx_description
1 polymer ?
#
loop_
_entity_poly.entity_id
_entity_poly.type
_entity_poly.pdbx_seq_one_letter_code
_entity_poly.pdbx_strand_id
1 'polypeptide(L)'
;MHDKSGWLLDKIDDKPTPNLDAFIEVMKGIPDRQKVTITYRHLSDLHTKNLHVAYIERHWQSEFRIATRNDETGLWDFKSLQDKPLEPLPIKPCHAKFVDIPIPSEKKKGCASLSRSFVQVRTFCPIPVDSFPYRKDTGYGVVIDAENGYVLVSRRFVPNDVCDIYLIFAESMDIPGKVVFLHPNLNYAIVTVRCLSRFG
;
A
#
# COMPACT_ATOMS: atom_id res chain seq x y z
N MET A 1 18.80 -10.07 -12.51
CA MET A 1 17.78 -9.34 -13.28
C MET A 1 17.96 -7.85 -13.02
N HIS A 2 18.94 -7.22 -13.66
CA HIS A 2 19.10 -5.77 -13.64
C HIS A 2 19.20 -5.31 -15.08
N ASP A 3 18.06 -5.29 -15.76
CA ASP A 3 18.00 -4.54 -17.00
C ASP A 3 18.04 -3.06 -16.61
N LYS A 4 19.14 -2.38 -16.95
CA LYS A 4 19.31 -0.93 -16.80
C LYS A 4 18.52 -0.18 -17.89
N SER A 5 17.37 -0.71 -18.28
CA SER A 5 16.54 -0.13 -19.32
C SER A 5 15.69 0.97 -18.70
N GLY A 6 15.81 2.18 -19.24
CA GLY A 6 14.85 3.24 -18.93
C GLY A 6 13.44 2.81 -19.32
N TRP A 7 12.44 3.43 -18.71
CA TRP A 7 11.03 3.11 -18.93
C TRP A 7 10.35 4.30 -19.58
N LEU A 8 9.47 4.01 -20.54
CA LEU A 8 8.57 5.00 -21.12
C LEU A 8 7.20 4.83 -20.48
N LEU A 9 6.73 5.86 -19.79
CA LEU A 9 5.44 5.86 -19.12
C LEU A 9 4.34 6.31 -20.08
N ASP A 10 3.34 5.44 -20.32
CA ASP A 10 2.26 5.72 -21.26
C ASP A 10 1.03 6.31 -20.56
N LYS A 11 0.64 5.74 -19.41
CA LYS A 11 -0.56 6.13 -18.66
C LYS A 11 -0.38 5.96 -17.16
N ILE A 12 -1.06 6.81 -16.39
CA ILE A 12 -1.29 6.64 -14.95
C ILE A 12 -2.77 6.79 -14.68
N ASP A 13 -3.34 5.88 -13.90
CA ASP A 13 -4.77 5.90 -13.53
C ASP A 13 -5.66 6.02 -14.77
N ASP A 14 -5.32 5.22 -15.78
CA ASP A 14 -5.92 5.20 -17.13
C ASP A 14 -5.86 6.51 -17.94
N LYS A 15 -5.21 7.56 -17.42
CA LYS A 15 -4.99 8.84 -18.09
C LYS A 15 -3.66 8.86 -18.84
N PRO A 16 -3.62 9.27 -20.12
CA PRO A 16 -2.38 9.40 -20.88
C PRO A 16 -1.40 10.42 -20.29
N THR A 17 -0.11 10.07 -20.30
CA THR A 17 0.98 10.96 -19.84
C THR A 17 2.04 11.15 -20.94
N PRO A 18 1.69 11.76 -22.09
CA PRO A 18 2.58 11.85 -23.25
C PRO A 18 3.81 12.74 -23.04
N ASN A 19 3.79 13.61 -22.03
CA ASN A 19 4.87 14.52 -21.69
C ASN A 19 4.87 14.80 -20.17
N LEU A 20 5.88 15.53 -19.70
CA LEU A 20 6.07 15.84 -18.29
C LEU A 20 4.90 16.67 -17.73
N ASP A 21 4.36 17.63 -18.49
CA ASP A 21 3.26 18.47 -18.02
C ASP A 21 1.98 17.64 -17.79
N ALA A 22 1.62 16.78 -18.74
CA ALA A 22 0.49 15.87 -18.59
C ALA A 22 0.68 14.90 -17.43
N PHE A 23 1.90 14.38 -17.24
CA PHE A 23 2.25 13.57 -16.07
C PHE A 23 2.01 14.34 -14.76
N ILE A 24 2.51 15.58 -14.68
CA ILE A 24 2.35 16.42 -13.48
C ILE A 24 0.88 16.65 -13.18
N GLU A 25 0.06 17.01 -14.17
CA GLU A 25 -1.36 17.27 -13.97
C GLU A 25 -2.13 16.01 -13.53
N VAL A 26 -1.80 14.85 -14.10
CA VAL A 26 -2.38 13.58 -13.63
C VAL A 26 -1.98 13.31 -12.17
N MET A 27 -0.70 13.42 -11.83
CA MET A 27 -0.19 13.14 -10.49
C MET A 27 -0.73 14.11 -9.42
N LYS A 28 -0.96 15.39 -9.77
CA LYS A 28 -1.60 16.37 -8.87
C LYS A 28 -3.01 15.94 -8.46
N GLY A 29 -3.71 15.24 -9.35
CA GLY A 29 -5.09 14.81 -9.16
C GLY A 29 -5.26 13.50 -8.41
N ILE A 30 -4.18 12.84 -7.99
CA ILE A 30 -4.25 11.54 -7.30
C ILE A 30 -4.18 11.74 -5.77
N PRO A 31 -5.26 11.41 -5.03
CA PRO A 31 -5.27 11.24 -3.58
C PRO A 31 -4.11 10.41 -3.02
N ASP A 32 -3.62 10.79 -1.84
CA ASP A 32 -2.68 9.96 -1.08
C ASP A 32 -3.30 8.58 -0.76
N ARG A 33 -2.46 7.54 -0.72
CA ARG A 33 -2.81 6.13 -0.52
C ARG A 33 -3.70 5.52 -1.61
N GLN A 34 -3.99 6.23 -2.69
CA GLN A 34 -4.73 5.66 -3.80
C GLN A 34 -3.88 4.62 -4.55
N LYS A 35 -4.51 3.49 -4.85
CA LYS A 35 -3.97 2.46 -5.73
C LYS A 35 -4.25 2.86 -7.18
N VAL A 36 -3.20 3.03 -7.97
CA VAL A 36 -3.30 3.42 -9.39
C VAL A 36 -2.62 2.43 -10.30
N THR A 37 -3.14 2.32 -11.52
CA THR A 37 -2.52 1.56 -12.60
C THR A 37 -1.48 2.42 -13.31
N ILE A 38 -0.33 1.82 -13.61
CA ILE A 38 0.78 2.45 -14.31
C ILE A 38 1.04 1.59 -15.55
N THR A 39 0.78 2.14 -16.73
CA THR A 39 1.10 1.48 -17.99
C THR A 39 2.42 2.03 -18.52
N TYR A 40 3.38 1.14 -18.77
CA TYR A 40 4.71 1.54 -19.21
C TYR A 40 5.32 0.54 -20.20
N ARG A 41 6.39 0.94 -20.86
CA ARG A 41 7.17 0.11 -21.78
C ARG A 41 8.64 0.18 -21.42
N HIS A 42 9.37 -0.91 -21.65
CA HIS A 42 10.82 -0.90 -21.51
C HIS A 42 11.43 -0.23 -22.75
N LEU A 43 12.49 0.57 -22.59
CA LEU A 43 13.20 1.12 -23.76
C LEU A 43 13.83 0.03 -24.62
N SER A 44 14.16 -1.13 -24.05
CA SER A 44 14.64 -2.32 -24.76
C SER A 44 13.54 -3.03 -25.56
N ASP A 45 12.26 -2.85 -25.19
CA ASP A 45 11.10 -3.41 -25.89
C ASP A 45 9.90 -2.44 -25.81
N LEU A 46 9.81 -1.60 -26.85
CA LEU A 46 8.74 -0.61 -27.00
C LEU A 46 7.42 -1.18 -27.55
N HIS A 47 7.37 -2.46 -27.90
CA HIS A 47 6.16 -3.09 -28.43
C HIS A 47 5.33 -3.73 -27.32
N THR A 48 5.98 -4.17 -26.23
CA THR A 48 5.31 -4.78 -25.09
C THR A 48 4.90 -3.75 -24.05
N LYS A 49 3.58 -3.56 -23.90
CA LYS A 49 3.00 -2.75 -22.81
C LYS A 49 2.93 -3.57 -21.54
N ASN A 50 3.51 -3.04 -20.48
CA ASN A 50 3.48 -3.60 -19.14
C ASN A 50 2.50 -2.80 -18.28
N LEU A 51 1.83 -3.51 -17.37
CA LEU A 51 0.93 -2.92 -16.39
C LEU A 51 1.47 -3.18 -15.00
N HIS A 52 1.66 -2.12 -14.23
CA HIS A 52 2.01 -2.19 -12.82
C HIS A 52 0.93 -1.52 -11.99
N VAL A 53 0.76 -1.97 -10.75
CA VAL A 53 -0.18 -1.37 -9.81
C VAL A 53 0.60 -0.88 -8.61
N ALA A 54 0.51 0.42 -8.34
CA ALA A 54 1.26 1.08 -7.29
C ALA A 54 0.34 1.85 -6.34
N TYR A 55 0.76 1.95 -5.08
CA TYR A 55 0.18 2.88 -4.12
C TYR A 55 0.91 4.22 -4.24
N ILE A 56 0.15 5.31 -4.33
CA ILE A 56 0.72 6.66 -4.31
C ILE A 56 0.83 7.12 -2.85
N GLU A 57 2.04 7.16 -2.32
CA GLU A 57 2.33 7.34 -0.89
C GLU A 57 2.93 8.72 -0.60
N ARG A 58 2.16 9.77 -0.87
CA ARG A 58 2.59 11.16 -0.72
C ARG A 58 2.73 11.60 0.74
N HIS A 59 2.13 10.91 1.70
CA HIS A 59 2.31 11.28 3.12
C HIS A 59 3.71 10.99 3.66
N TRP A 60 4.45 10.04 3.07
CA TRP A 60 5.86 9.80 3.42
C TRP A 60 6.82 10.78 2.76
N GLN A 61 6.48 11.27 1.57
CA GLN A 61 7.23 12.25 0.79
C GLN A 61 6.27 13.32 0.26
N SER A 62 5.97 14.30 1.11
CA SER A 62 4.94 15.31 0.82
C SER A 62 5.34 16.30 -0.25
N GLU A 63 6.65 16.51 -0.43
CA GLU A 63 7.22 17.42 -1.41
C GLU A 63 6.98 16.90 -2.83
N PHE A 64 6.21 17.66 -3.62
CA PHE A 64 6.07 17.41 -5.05
C PHE A 64 6.67 18.60 -5.80
N ARG A 65 7.84 18.39 -6.39
CA ARG A 65 8.67 19.43 -6.99
C ARG A 65 9.10 19.04 -8.40
N ILE A 66 9.29 20.05 -9.24
CA ILE A 66 10.02 19.92 -10.50
C ILE A 66 11.43 20.45 -10.28
N ALA A 67 12.42 19.75 -10.83
CA ALA A 67 13.80 20.17 -10.84
C ALA A 67 14.17 20.58 -12.28
N THR A 68 14.72 21.78 -12.45
CA THR A 68 15.23 22.28 -13.73
C THR A 68 16.72 22.51 -13.59
N ARG A 69 17.52 21.92 -14.48
CA ARG A 69 18.97 22.13 -14.47
C ARG A 69 19.28 23.57 -14.84
N ASN A 70 20.09 24.22 -14.02
CA ASN A 70 20.61 25.56 -14.26
C ASN A 70 22.03 25.45 -14.80
N ASP A 71 22.20 25.69 -16.10
CA ASP A 71 23.50 25.52 -16.77
C ASP A 71 24.49 26.66 -16.49
N GLU A 72 24.03 27.80 -15.96
CA GLU A 72 24.92 28.89 -15.54
C GLU A 72 25.60 28.59 -14.20
N THR A 73 24.84 28.10 -13.23
CA THR A 73 25.34 27.77 -11.89
C THR A 73 25.85 26.34 -11.77
N GLY A 74 25.43 25.45 -12.68
CA GLY A 74 25.68 24.01 -12.61
C GLY A 74 24.81 23.28 -11.58
N LEU A 75 23.86 23.97 -10.93
CA LEU A 75 22.97 23.40 -9.90
C LEU A 75 21.58 23.06 -10.47
N TRP A 76 20.73 22.44 -9.65
CA TRP A 76 19.33 22.20 -9.98
C TRP A 76 18.43 23.19 -9.24
N ASP A 77 17.59 23.89 -9.98
CA ASP A 77 16.57 24.78 -9.45
C ASP A 77 15.28 24.00 -9.19
N PHE A 78 14.76 24.08 -7.96
CA PHE A 78 13.56 23.35 -7.55
C PHE A 78 12.36 24.28 -7.43
N LYS A 79 11.25 23.89 -8.05
CA LYS A 79 9.96 24.57 -7.92
C LYS A 79 8.92 23.63 -7.35
N SER A 80 8.25 24.07 -6.29
CA SER A 80 7.10 23.34 -5.72
C SER A 80 5.93 23.32 -6.70
N LEU A 81 5.37 22.14 -6.93
CA LEU A 81 4.19 21.91 -7.77
C LEU A 81 2.91 21.82 -6.94
N GLN A 82 3.02 21.45 -5.66
CA GLN A 82 1.90 21.27 -4.74
C GLN A 82 2.41 21.37 -3.28
N ASP A 83 1.76 22.19 -2.46
CA ASP A 83 2.19 22.42 -1.06
C ASP A 83 1.88 21.24 -0.14
N LYS A 84 0.73 20.57 -0.35
CA LYS A 84 0.28 19.41 0.45
C LYS A 84 -0.41 18.38 -0.45
N PRO A 85 -0.25 17.09 -0.18
CA PRO A 85 -0.95 16.06 -0.94
C PRO A 85 -2.46 16.16 -0.80
N LEU A 86 -3.17 15.60 -1.77
CA LEU A 86 -4.61 15.42 -1.67
C LEU A 86 -4.92 14.40 -0.58
N GLU A 87 -5.93 14.69 0.23
CA GLU A 87 -6.36 13.83 1.33
C GLU A 87 -6.75 12.43 0.80
N PRO A 88 -6.42 11.35 1.54
CA PRO A 88 -6.84 10.01 1.18
C PRO A 88 -8.36 9.90 1.04
N LEU A 89 -8.80 9.08 0.08
CA LEU A 89 -10.22 8.82 -0.10
C LEU A 89 -10.82 8.17 1.17
N PRO A 90 -12.05 8.55 1.56
CA PRO A 90 -12.70 7.95 2.72
C PRO A 90 -12.92 6.46 2.49
N ILE A 91 -12.63 5.68 3.53
CA ILE A 91 -12.82 4.23 3.50
C ILE A 91 -14.32 3.95 3.46
N LYS A 92 -14.77 3.36 2.36
CA LYS A 92 -16.16 2.90 2.23
C LYS A 92 -16.28 1.49 2.81
N PRO A 93 -17.39 1.16 3.48
CA PRO A 93 -17.67 -0.22 3.87
C PRO A 93 -17.76 -1.08 2.62
N CYS A 94 -17.07 -2.22 2.59
CA CYS A 94 -17.25 -3.19 1.51
C CYS A 94 -17.41 -4.60 2.08
N HIS A 95 -18.05 -5.46 1.29
CA HIS A 95 -18.30 -6.86 1.63
C HIS A 95 -17.22 -7.75 1.02
N ALA A 96 -16.52 -8.49 1.87
CA ALA A 96 -15.58 -9.53 1.43
C ALA A 96 -16.34 -10.83 1.14
N LYS A 97 -16.00 -11.50 0.03
CA LYS A 97 -16.49 -12.85 -0.28
C LYS A 97 -15.45 -13.86 0.15
N PHE A 98 -15.79 -14.66 1.16
CA PHE A 98 -14.94 -15.76 1.60
C PHE A 98 -15.25 -17.02 0.80
N VAL A 99 -14.21 -17.67 0.29
CA VAL A 99 -14.32 -18.99 -0.34
C VAL A 99 -14.24 -20.05 0.76
N ASP A 100 -15.20 -20.98 0.77
CA ASP A 100 -15.15 -22.12 1.67
C ASP A 100 -14.07 -23.11 1.21
N ILE A 101 -13.15 -23.43 2.11
CA ILE A 101 -12.08 -24.37 1.84
C ILE A 101 -12.64 -25.79 2.03
N PRO A 102 -12.65 -26.65 1.00
CA PRO A 102 -13.12 -28.02 1.14
C PRO A 102 -12.12 -28.82 1.99
N ILE A 103 -12.53 -29.21 3.20
CA ILE A 103 -11.71 -30.03 4.10
C ILE A 103 -12.23 -31.47 4.08
N PRO A 104 -11.49 -32.43 3.50
CA PRO A 104 -11.97 -33.82 3.34
C PRO A 104 -12.16 -34.58 4.66
N SER A 105 -11.51 -34.12 5.73
CA SER A 105 -11.50 -34.82 7.02
C SER A 105 -12.60 -34.31 7.94
N GLU A 106 -13.48 -35.22 8.35
CA GLU A 106 -14.59 -34.95 9.27
C GLU A 106 -14.11 -34.39 10.63
N LYS A 107 -12.94 -34.84 11.10
CA LYS A 107 -12.29 -34.35 12.33
C LYS A 107 -11.79 -32.90 12.22
N LYS A 108 -11.61 -32.39 11.00
CA LYS A 108 -11.08 -31.04 10.73
C LYS A 108 -12.14 -30.11 10.11
N LYS A 109 -13.42 -30.45 10.18
CA LYS A 109 -14.53 -29.61 9.66
C LYS A 109 -14.49 -28.18 10.22
N GLY A 110 -14.13 -28.00 11.50
CA GLY A 110 -13.98 -26.69 12.13
C GLY A 110 -12.84 -25.84 11.57
N CYS A 111 -11.87 -26.40 10.84
CA CYS A 111 -10.80 -25.62 10.22
C CYS A 111 -11.30 -24.80 9.02
N ALA A 112 -12.45 -25.14 8.43
CA ALA A 112 -13.02 -24.40 7.30
C ALA A 112 -13.55 -23.03 7.72
N SER A 113 -13.98 -22.87 8.98
CA SER A 113 -14.42 -21.56 9.49
C SER A 113 -13.25 -20.64 9.85
N LEU A 114 -12.06 -21.19 10.15
CA LEU A 114 -10.87 -20.41 10.53
C LEU A 114 -10.39 -19.47 9.43
N SER A 115 -10.63 -19.79 8.16
CA SER A 115 -10.25 -18.91 7.04
C SER A 115 -10.85 -17.51 7.16
N ARG A 116 -12.02 -17.39 7.79
CA ARG A 116 -12.71 -16.11 8.04
C ARG A 116 -12.07 -15.30 9.16
N SER A 117 -11.24 -15.93 9.99
CA SER A 117 -10.55 -15.30 11.12
C SER A 117 -9.13 -14.84 10.76
N PHE A 118 -8.57 -15.30 9.64
CA PHE A 118 -7.27 -14.86 9.17
C PHE A 118 -7.37 -13.62 8.28
N VAL A 119 -6.41 -12.72 8.47
CA VAL A 119 -6.27 -11.49 7.68
C VAL A 119 -4.84 -11.43 7.19
N GLN A 120 -4.63 -11.17 5.91
CA GLN A 120 -3.30 -10.91 5.41
C GLN A 120 -2.91 -9.48 5.79
N VAL A 121 -1.70 -9.31 6.31
CA VAL A 121 -1.17 -8.03 6.77
C VAL A 121 -0.04 -7.64 5.83
N ARG A 122 -0.21 -6.55 5.08
CA ARG A 122 0.85 -5.99 4.27
C ARG A 122 1.35 -4.72 4.93
N THR A 123 2.65 -4.65 5.18
CA THR A 123 3.27 -3.49 5.78
C THR A 123 4.25 -2.82 4.83
N PHE A 124 4.28 -1.49 4.91
CA PHE A 124 5.19 -0.67 4.16
C PHE A 124 5.92 0.29 5.09
N CYS A 125 7.25 0.13 5.15
CA CYS A 125 8.15 0.96 5.92
C CYS A 125 9.12 1.64 4.94
N PRO A 126 8.85 2.87 4.46
CA PRO A 126 9.71 3.53 3.47
C PRO A 126 10.99 4.10 4.08
N ILE A 127 10.99 4.38 5.37
CA ILE A 127 12.09 5.04 6.07
C ILE A 127 12.65 4.06 7.10
N PRO A 128 13.98 3.90 7.17
CA PRO A 128 14.57 3.06 8.20
C PRO A 128 14.40 3.70 9.57
N VAL A 129 13.77 2.97 10.49
CA VAL A 129 13.49 3.41 11.87
C VAL A 129 13.80 2.24 12.80
N ASP A 130 14.41 2.51 13.95
CA ASP A 130 14.72 1.50 14.98
C ASP A 130 15.55 0.31 14.42
N SER A 131 16.56 0.62 13.60
CA SER A 131 17.38 -0.35 12.87
C SER A 131 16.60 -1.30 11.93
N PHE A 132 15.31 -1.04 11.70
CA PHE A 132 14.51 -1.74 10.71
C PHE A 132 14.71 -1.07 9.34
N PRO A 133 15.14 -1.80 8.30
CA PRO A 133 15.41 -1.22 6.99
C PRO A 133 14.13 -0.88 6.23
N TYR A 134 14.27 -0.20 5.09
CA TYR A 134 13.19 -0.12 4.10
C TYR A 134 12.66 -1.52 3.80
N ARG A 135 11.36 -1.74 3.98
CA ARG A 135 10.77 -3.05 3.74
C ARG A 135 9.32 -2.98 3.30
N LYS A 136 8.99 -3.85 2.35
CA LYS A 136 7.62 -4.27 2.05
C LYS A 136 7.48 -5.70 2.55
N ASP A 137 6.71 -5.90 3.62
CA ASP A 137 6.52 -7.22 4.21
C ASP A 137 5.07 -7.66 4.06
N THR A 138 4.88 -8.97 3.93
CA THR A 138 3.56 -9.60 3.95
C THR A 138 3.56 -10.70 4.98
N GLY A 139 2.56 -10.68 5.85
CA GLY A 139 2.32 -11.68 6.86
C GLY A 139 0.83 -11.96 7.03
N TYR A 140 0.50 -12.67 8.09
CA TYR A 140 -0.88 -12.94 8.47
C TYR A 140 -1.11 -12.58 9.93
N GLY A 141 -2.34 -12.22 10.23
CA GLY A 141 -2.87 -11.96 11.56
C GLY A 141 -4.17 -12.70 11.79
N VAL A 142 -4.64 -12.68 13.03
CA VAL A 142 -5.88 -13.30 13.46
C VAL A 142 -6.81 -12.23 14.03
N VAL A 143 -8.06 -12.18 13.57
CA VAL A 143 -9.10 -11.34 14.17
C VAL A 143 -9.38 -11.85 15.57
N ILE A 144 -9.13 -11.01 16.58
CA ILE A 144 -9.40 -11.31 17.99
C ILE A 144 -10.69 -10.67 18.48
N ASP A 145 -11.15 -9.61 17.81
CA ASP A 145 -12.40 -8.92 18.10
C ASP A 145 -12.98 -8.37 16.78
N ALA A 146 -14.13 -8.89 16.36
CA ALA A 146 -14.79 -8.46 15.13
C ALA A 146 -15.64 -7.18 15.32
N GLU A 147 -16.11 -6.91 16.54
CA GLU A 147 -16.96 -5.74 16.83
C GLU A 147 -16.12 -4.46 16.81
N ASN A 148 -14.95 -4.51 17.45
CA ASN A 148 -13.99 -3.41 17.49
C ASN A 148 -12.93 -3.49 16.36
N GLY A 149 -12.92 -4.58 15.60
CA GLY A 149 -12.03 -4.78 14.45
C GLY A 149 -10.56 -4.93 14.84
N TYR A 150 -10.26 -5.61 15.94
CA TYR A 150 -8.90 -5.88 16.39
C TYR A 150 -8.33 -7.14 15.77
N VAL A 151 -7.09 -7.03 15.29
CA VAL A 151 -6.32 -8.10 14.68
C VAL A 151 -5.00 -8.23 15.43
N LEU A 152 -4.72 -9.45 15.90
CA LEU A 152 -3.43 -9.83 16.46
C LEU A 152 -2.45 -10.14 15.34
N VAL A 153 -1.29 -9.51 15.37
CA VAL A 153 -0.25 -9.63 14.35
C VAL A 153 1.12 -9.81 14.99
N SER A 154 2.09 -10.38 14.26
CA SER A 154 3.47 -10.47 14.75
C SER A 154 4.22 -9.15 14.54
N ARG A 155 5.04 -8.75 15.53
CA ARG A 155 5.93 -7.59 15.39
C ARG A 155 7.03 -7.80 14.34
N ARG A 156 7.24 -9.03 13.87
CA ARG A 156 8.10 -9.28 12.70
C ARG A 156 7.61 -8.50 11.47
N PHE A 157 6.29 -8.39 11.29
CA PHE A 157 5.67 -7.70 10.16
C PHE A 157 5.28 -6.26 10.49
N VAL A 158 4.91 -5.98 11.75
CA VAL A 158 4.61 -4.64 12.27
C VAL A 158 5.65 -4.28 13.36
N PRO A 159 6.85 -3.83 12.97
CA PRO A 159 7.96 -3.64 13.92
C PRO A 159 7.72 -2.49 14.89
N ASN A 160 7.17 -1.38 14.38
CA ASN A 160 6.89 -0.14 15.07
C ASN A 160 5.59 0.50 14.51
N ASP A 161 5.21 1.66 15.06
CA ASP A 161 4.03 2.43 14.66
C ASP A 161 4.26 3.37 13.46
N VAL A 162 5.52 3.55 13.04
CA VAL A 162 5.94 4.33 11.87
C VAL A 162 5.95 3.44 10.62
N CYS A 163 4.78 2.87 10.29
CA CYS A 163 4.59 2.10 9.08
C CYS A 163 3.16 2.21 8.55
N ASP A 164 2.99 2.04 7.24
CA ASP A 164 1.66 1.84 6.68
C ASP A 164 1.29 0.37 6.78
N ILE A 165 0.06 0.12 7.24
CA ILE A 165 -0.48 -1.22 7.44
C ILE A 165 -1.72 -1.33 6.58
N TYR A 166 -1.78 -2.36 5.75
CA TYR A 166 -2.96 -2.74 5.00
C TYR A 166 -3.41 -4.13 5.46
N LEU A 167 -4.65 -4.20 5.91
CA LEU A 167 -5.33 -5.41 6.31
C LEU A 167 -6.17 -5.90 5.13
N ILE A 168 -5.81 -7.09 4.65
CA ILE A 168 -6.33 -7.68 3.44
C ILE A 168 -7.23 -8.85 3.80
N PHE A 169 -8.53 -8.67 3.56
CA PHE A 169 -9.55 -9.67 3.85
C PHE A 169 -9.88 -10.44 2.56
N ALA A 170 -9.91 -11.77 2.66
CA ALA A 170 -10.21 -12.67 1.54
C ALA A 170 -9.44 -12.32 0.24
N GLU A 171 -8.18 -11.88 0.38
CA GLU A 171 -7.27 -11.51 -0.73
C GLU A 171 -7.81 -10.47 -1.73
N SER A 172 -8.88 -9.76 -1.37
CA SER A 172 -9.63 -8.93 -2.33
C SER A 172 -9.69 -7.46 -1.96
N MET A 173 -9.53 -7.12 -0.68
CA MET A 173 -9.77 -5.79 -0.17
C MET A 173 -8.65 -5.29 0.73
N ASP A 174 -8.00 -4.19 0.34
CA ASP A 174 -6.92 -3.58 1.10
C ASP A 174 -7.48 -2.45 2.00
N ILE A 175 -7.61 -2.69 3.31
CA ILE A 175 -8.13 -1.71 4.27
C ILE A 175 -6.97 -1.13 5.10
N PRO A 176 -6.81 0.20 5.21
CA PRO A 176 -5.75 0.76 6.04
C PRO A 176 -6.00 0.44 7.52
N GLY A 177 -4.98 -0.12 8.16
CA GLY A 177 -4.93 -0.43 9.58
C GLY A 177 -4.14 0.61 10.37
N LYS A 178 -4.37 0.62 11.69
CA LYS A 178 -3.58 1.42 12.64
C LYS A 178 -3.09 0.54 13.78
N VAL A 179 -1.86 0.75 14.22
CA VAL A 179 -1.33 0.13 15.44
C VAL A 179 -2.07 0.67 16.66
N VAL A 180 -2.62 -0.23 17.46
CA VAL A 180 -3.27 0.08 18.75
C VAL A 180 -2.32 -0.24 19.90
N PHE A 181 -1.59 -1.35 19.78
CA PHE A 181 -0.69 -1.83 20.82
C PHE A 181 0.51 -2.54 20.22
N LEU A 182 1.70 -2.26 20.76
CA LEU A 182 2.94 -2.97 20.48
C LEU A 182 3.44 -3.55 21.80
N HIS A 183 3.58 -4.86 21.86
CA HIS A 183 4.14 -5.46 23.06
C HIS A 183 5.67 -5.24 23.09
N PRO A 184 6.26 -4.74 24.20
CA PRO A 184 7.67 -4.37 24.25
C PRO A 184 8.62 -5.56 24.09
N ASN A 185 8.32 -6.68 24.77
CA ASN A 185 9.23 -7.85 24.85
C ASN A 185 8.79 -9.03 23.98
N LEU A 186 7.49 -9.35 23.99
CA LEU A 186 6.90 -10.40 23.16
C LEU A 186 6.66 -9.91 21.73
N ASN A 187 6.80 -10.82 20.77
CA ASN A 187 6.75 -10.54 19.34
C ASN A 187 5.31 -10.46 18.80
N TYR A 188 4.46 -9.64 19.43
CA TYR A 188 3.08 -9.41 18.96
C TYR A 188 2.65 -7.95 19.08
N ALA A 189 1.69 -7.59 18.24
CA ALA A 189 1.06 -6.30 18.17
C ALA A 189 -0.44 -6.47 17.93
N ILE A 190 -1.21 -5.45 18.29
CA ILE A 190 -2.64 -5.36 17.97
C ILE A 190 -2.81 -4.18 17.02
N VAL A 191 -3.45 -4.46 15.89
CA VAL A 191 -3.82 -3.46 14.89
C VAL A 191 -5.34 -3.43 14.77
N THR A 192 -5.87 -2.27 14.40
CA THR A 192 -7.31 -2.08 14.18
C THR A 192 -7.57 -1.67 12.74
N VAL A 193 -8.65 -2.17 12.16
CA VAL A 193 -9.24 -1.60 10.94
C VAL A 193 -10.08 -0.39 11.32
N ARG A 194 -9.80 0.78 10.71
CA ARG A 194 -10.71 1.94 10.79
C ARG A 194 -11.92 1.68 9.87
N CYS A 195 -12.86 0.85 10.31
CA CYS A 195 -14.16 0.75 9.65
C CYS A 195 -15.15 1.64 10.42
N LEU A 196 -15.61 2.73 9.81
CA LEU A 196 -16.60 3.64 10.40
C LEU A 196 -18.03 3.05 10.44
N SER A 197 -18.21 1.79 10.08
CA SER A 197 -19.49 1.09 10.23
C SER A 197 -19.29 -0.31 10.76
N ARG A 198 -19.96 -0.58 11.87
CA ARG A 198 -20.04 -1.86 12.58
C ARG A 198 -20.21 -3.02 11.59
N PHE A 199 -19.39 -4.07 11.75
CA PHE A 199 -19.66 -5.37 11.14
C PHE A 199 -20.89 -5.95 11.86
N GLY A 200 -22.06 -5.86 11.21
CA GLY A 200 -23.30 -6.50 11.63
C GLY A 200 -23.80 -7.42 10.53
#